data_AF-A0A453B390-F1
#
_entry.id   AF-A0A453B390-F1
#
_cell.length_a   1.000
_cell.length_b   1.000
_cell.length_c   1.000
_cell.angle_alpha   90.00
_cell.angle_beta   90.00
_cell.angle_gamma   90.00
#
_symmetry.space_group_name_H-M   'P 1'
#
loop_
_entity.id
_entity.type
_entity.pdbx_description
1 polymer ?
#
loop_
_entity_poly.entity_id
_entity_poly.type
_entity_poly.pdbx_seq_one_letter_code
_entity_poly.pdbx_strand_id
1 'polypeptide(L)'
;MIFKLCNISTSLVSMLISGEVATARAAASCNTLMVLSFSASCKIEEVASSCNAIRFYQLYVFKNRDISATLVRRAESHGFKAIVLTVDTPMLGRREADIRNKMVAPANANLEGLMPIDDLDTADGSKLEKYARDTLDPSLSWKDVEWLKSITSLPILLKGIVTAEDARKAVEAGAAGIIVSNHGARQLDYAPATISALE
;
A
#
# COMPACT_ATOMS: atom_id res chain seq x y z
N MET A 1 -12.88 -7.91 15.88
CA MET A 1 -13.56 -8.55 14.73
C MET A 1 -12.46 -9.13 13.84
N ILE A 2 -12.35 -10.46 13.71
CA ILE A 2 -11.34 -11.10 12.86
C ILE A 2 -11.99 -11.32 11.49
N PHE A 3 -11.54 -10.60 10.46
CA PHE A 3 -11.99 -10.85 9.08
C PHE A 3 -11.23 -12.06 8.53
N LYS A 4 -11.94 -13.14 8.19
CA LYS A 4 -11.33 -14.41 7.73
C LYS A 4 -10.88 -14.38 6.26
N LEU A 5 -11.43 -13.48 5.45
CA LEU A 5 -11.02 -13.23 4.06
C LEU A 5 -11.21 -11.74 3.76
N CYS A 6 -10.22 -11.09 3.16
CA CYS A 6 -10.30 -9.69 2.73
C CYS A 6 -9.60 -9.49 1.37
N ASN A 7 -9.96 -8.42 0.66
CA ASN A 7 -9.20 -7.98 -0.50
C ASN A 7 -7.92 -7.27 0.00
N ILE A 8 -6.75 -7.84 -0.32
CA ILE A 8 -5.45 -7.24 -0.02
C ILE A 8 -5.06 -6.30 -1.17
N SER A 9 -4.64 -5.09 -0.82
CA SER A 9 -4.25 -4.01 -1.74
C SER A 9 -3.50 -4.50 -2.98
N THR A 10 -4.20 -4.48 -4.11
CA THR A 10 -3.63 -4.58 -5.45
C THR A 10 -3.63 -3.21 -6.08
N SER A 11 -2.49 -2.79 -6.63
CA SER A 11 -2.44 -1.65 -7.52
C SER A 11 -3.02 -2.02 -8.89
N LEU A 12 -3.41 -1.00 -9.67
CA LEU A 12 -3.72 -1.14 -11.10
C LEU A 12 -5.01 -1.92 -11.43
N VAL A 13 -5.99 -1.93 -10.52
CA VAL A 13 -7.31 -2.56 -10.79
C VAL A 13 -8.07 -1.79 -11.90
N SER A 14 -7.63 -0.58 -12.27
CA SER A 14 -8.10 0.20 -13.44
C SER A 14 -8.10 -0.54 -14.76
N MET A 15 -7.32 -1.61 -14.92
CA MET A 15 -7.42 -2.44 -16.13
C MET A 15 -8.79 -3.13 -16.26
N LEU A 16 -9.63 -3.05 -15.22
CA LEU A 16 -11.04 -3.45 -15.22
C LEU A 16 -11.94 -2.20 -15.26
N ILE A 17 -13.02 -2.25 -16.05
CA ILE A 17 -13.94 -1.14 -16.41
C ILE A 17 -14.52 -0.34 -15.21
N SER A 18 -14.43 -0.85 -13.98
CA SER A 18 -14.92 -0.16 -12.76
C SER A 18 -13.95 -0.19 -11.58
N GLY A 19 -12.70 -0.61 -11.82
CA GLY A 19 -11.56 -0.51 -10.91
C GLY A 19 -11.83 -0.79 -9.42
N GLU A 20 -11.30 0.09 -8.59
CA GLU A 20 -11.39 -0.02 -7.13
C GLU A 20 -12.81 0.26 -6.59
N VAL A 21 -13.65 1.01 -7.30
CA VAL A 21 -15.06 1.24 -6.92
C VAL A 21 -15.88 -0.05 -6.97
N ALA A 22 -15.72 -0.86 -8.03
CA ALA A 22 -16.38 -2.17 -8.09
C ALA A 22 -15.86 -3.12 -7.00
N THR A 23 -14.56 -3.06 -6.71
CA THR A 23 -13.95 -3.85 -5.63
C THR A 23 -14.53 -3.47 -4.27
N ALA A 24 -14.72 -2.18 -4.00
CA ALA A 24 -15.31 -1.69 -2.76
C ALA A 24 -16.77 -2.15 -2.62
N ARG A 25 -17.57 -2.04 -3.69
CA ARG A 25 -18.96 -2.53 -3.69
C ARG A 25 -19.04 -4.03 -3.46
N ALA A 26 -18.16 -4.81 -4.09
CA ALA A 26 -18.09 -6.25 -3.86
C ALA A 26 -17.72 -6.57 -2.41
N ALA A 27 -16.75 -5.87 -1.82
CA ALA A 27 -16.41 -6.02 -0.40
C ALA A 27 -17.60 -5.72 0.52
N ALA A 28 -18.36 -4.65 0.24
CA ALA A 28 -19.59 -4.33 0.96
C ALA A 28 -20.64 -5.45 0.85
N SER A 29 -20.92 -5.94 -0.37
CA SER A 29 -21.89 -7.01 -0.61
C SER A 29 -21.49 -8.34 0.04
N CYS A 30 -20.18 -8.62 0.13
CA CYS A 30 -19.63 -9.80 0.79
C CYS A 30 -19.42 -9.61 2.30
N ASN A 31 -19.82 -8.48 2.87
CA ASN A 31 -19.63 -8.13 4.28
C ASN A 31 -18.17 -8.32 4.75
N THR A 32 -17.23 -7.86 3.93
CA THR A 32 -15.79 -7.91 4.23
C THR A 32 -15.13 -6.55 4.05
N LEU A 33 -13.88 -6.44 4.50
CA LEU A 33 -13.07 -5.25 4.31
C LEU A 33 -12.38 -5.24 2.95
N MET A 34 -12.08 -4.02 2.49
CA MET A 34 -11.20 -3.75 1.37
C MET A 34 -9.96 -3.00 1.87
N VAL A 35 -8.76 -3.40 1.42
CA VAL A 35 -7.56 -2.58 1.56
C VAL A 35 -7.30 -1.85 0.24
N LEU A 36 -7.47 -0.53 0.22
CA LEU A 36 -7.21 0.30 -0.97
C LEU A 36 -5.71 0.62 -1.08
N SER A 37 -5.11 0.44 -2.25
CA SER A 37 -3.72 0.85 -2.50
C SER A 37 -3.57 2.37 -2.59
N PHE A 38 -2.45 2.93 -2.12
CA PHE A 38 -2.11 4.33 -2.43
C PHE A 38 -1.99 4.60 -3.94
N SER A 39 -1.70 3.56 -4.72
CA SER A 39 -1.58 3.58 -6.18
C SER A 39 -2.85 3.13 -6.89
N ALA A 40 -3.98 3.17 -6.19
CA ALA A 40 -5.30 2.98 -6.79
C ALA A 40 -5.57 4.01 -7.87
N SER A 41 -6.31 3.58 -8.89
CA SER A 41 -6.71 4.45 -9.99
C SER A 41 -7.89 5.35 -9.66
N CYS A 42 -8.80 4.89 -8.79
CA CYS A 42 -9.86 5.71 -8.21
C CYS A 42 -9.33 6.54 -7.03
N LYS A 43 -9.89 7.73 -6.84
CA LYS A 43 -9.54 8.59 -5.69
C LYS A 43 -10.05 7.99 -4.38
N ILE A 44 -9.35 8.25 -3.27
CA ILE A 44 -9.77 7.87 -1.90
C ILE A 44 -11.24 8.23 -1.66
N GLU A 45 -11.62 9.43 -2.06
CA GLU A 45 -12.95 10.02 -1.86
C GLU A 45 -14.03 9.33 -2.72
N GLU A 46 -13.67 8.96 -3.94
CA GLU A 46 -14.55 8.24 -4.87
C GLU A 46 -14.84 6.83 -4.35
N VAL A 47 -13.80 6.12 -3.90
CA VAL A 47 -13.95 4.80 -3.29
C VAL A 47 -14.77 4.89 -2.00
N ALA A 48 -14.51 5.91 -1.17
CA ALA A 48 -15.20 6.10 0.11
C ALA A 48 -16.69 6.40 -0.04
N SER A 49 -17.07 7.18 -1.04
CA SER A 49 -18.48 7.54 -1.32
C SER A 49 -19.24 6.46 -2.07
N SER A 50 -18.57 5.46 -2.63
CA SER A 50 -19.20 4.44 -3.50
C SER A 50 -20.09 3.41 -2.78
N CYS A 51 -19.82 3.15 -1.50
CA CYS A 51 -20.49 2.12 -0.69
C CYS A 51 -20.07 2.19 0.80
N ASN A 52 -20.78 1.46 1.67
CA ASN A 52 -20.52 1.40 3.11
C ASN A 52 -19.56 0.25 3.53
N ALA A 53 -18.62 -0.15 2.66
CA ALA A 53 -17.60 -1.14 3.03
C ALA A 53 -16.67 -0.64 4.15
N ILE A 54 -16.20 -1.55 5.00
CA ILE A 54 -15.05 -1.27 5.88
C ILE A 54 -13.80 -1.20 5.00
N ARG A 55 -13.06 -0.10 5.10
CA ARG A 55 -11.91 0.18 4.23
C ARG A 55 -10.66 0.49 5.03
N PHE A 56 -9.55 -0.15 4.70
CA PHE A 56 -8.21 0.21 5.15
C PHE A 56 -7.43 0.83 3.99
N TYR A 57 -6.45 1.68 4.30
CA TYR A 57 -5.66 2.37 3.29
C TYR A 57 -4.21 1.91 3.35
N GLN A 58 -3.73 1.27 2.29
CA GLN A 58 -2.34 0.85 2.17
C GLN A 58 -1.48 2.03 1.74
N LEU A 59 -0.35 2.20 2.43
CA LEU A 59 0.56 3.33 2.26
C LEU A 59 2.02 2.82 2.13
N TYR A 60 2.81 3.54 1.32
CA TYR A 60 4.26 3.62 1.45
C TYR A 60 4.65 4.98 2.00
N VAL A 61 5.76 5.05 2.72
CA VAL A 61 6.31 6.33 3.12
C VAL A 61 7.14 6.90 1.98
N PHE A 62 6.71 8.06 1.50
CA PHE A 62 7.40 8.84 0.48
C PHE A 62 8.56 9.62 1.08
N LYS A 63 9.61 9.88 0.29
CA LYS A 63 10.73 10.76 0.67
C LYS A 63 10.22 12.12 1.14
N ASN A 64 9.27 12.70 0.39
CA ASN A 64 8.51 13.84 0.86
C ASN A 64 7.38 13.36 1.80
N ARG A 65 7.62 13.53 3.12
CA ARG A 65 6.69 13.12 4.18
C ARG A 65 5.33 13.84 4.11
N ASP A 66 5.25 15.03 3.51
CA ASP A 66 3.99 15.77 3.37
C ASP A 66 2.99 15.06 2.45
N ILE A 67 3.48 14.34 1.43
CA ILE A 67 2.64 13.52 0.55
C ILE A 67 1.98 12.41 1.37
N SER A 68 2.81 11.68 2.11
CA SER A 68 2.36 10.58 2.98
C SER A 68 1.35 11.09 4.01
N ALA A 69 1.63 12.22 4.66
CA ALA A 69 0.74 12.82 5.64
C ALA A 69 -0.59 13.30 5.02
N THR A 70 -0.55 13.85 3.81
CA THR A 70 -1.75 14.27 3.08
C THR A 70 -2.64 13.08 2.73
N LEU A 71 -2.05 11.98 2.24
CA LEU A 71 -2.80 10.75 1.93
C LEU A 71 -3.43 10.13 3.19
N VAL A 72 -2.70 10.11 4.31
CA VAL A 72 -3.22 9.63 5.60
C VAL A 72 -4.40 10.46 6.07
N ARG A 73 -4.27 11.80 6.07
CA ARG A 73 -5.37 12.71 6.45
C ARG A 73 -6.59 12.53 5.56
N ARG A 74 -6.40 12.36 4.25
CA ARG A 74 -7.49 12.11 3.28
C ARG A 74 -8.21 10.79 3.58
N ALA A 75 -7.46 9.72 3.86
CA ALA A 75 -8.06 8.44 4.22
C ALA A 75 -8.85 8.54 5.54
N GLU A 76 -8.28 9.16 6.57
CA GLU A 76 -8.92 9.35 7.88
C GLU A 76 -10.21 10.19 7.77
N SER A 77 -10.17 11.32 7.05
CA SER A 77 -11.35 12.18 6.86
C SER A 77 -12.47 11.53 6.06
N HIS A 78 -12.16 10.51 5.24
CA HIS A 78 -13.14 9.74 4.46
C HIS A 78 -13.49 8.38 5.07
N GLY A 79 -13.27 8.24 6.38
CA GLY A 79 -13.81 7.15 7.17
C GLY A 79 -13.10 5.80 6.98
N PHE A 80 -11.89 5.79 6.41
CA PHE A 80 -11.03 4.61 6.47
C PHE A 80 -10.73 4.27 7.92
N LYS A 81 -10.57 2.97 8.21
CA LYS A 81 -10.54 2.44 9.57
C LYS A 81 -9.17 2.01 10.05
N ALA A 82 -8.17 1.97 9.16
CA ALA A 82 -6.78 1.70 9.50
C ALA A 82 -5.85 2.12 8.36
N ILE A 83 -4.58 2.35 8.70
CA ILE A 83 -3.48 2.48 7.74
C ILE A 83 -2.72 1.16 7.68
N VAL A 84 -2.48 0.65 6.47
CA VAL A 84 -1.66 -0.54 6.23
C VAL A 84 -0.31 -0.07 5.69
N LEU A 85 0.66 0.11 6.59
CA LEU A 85 2.01 0.51 6.21
C LEU A 85 2.76 -0.69 5.63
N THR A 86 3.24 -0.55 4.40
CA THR A 86 4.03 -1.60 3.74
C THR A 86 5.51 -1.42 4.03
N VAL A 87 6.14 -2.43 4.60
CA VAL A 87 7.52 -2.37 5.14
C VAL A 87 8.51 -3.28 4.39
N ASP A 88 8.06 -4.01 3.37
CA ASP A 88 8.87 -4.96 2.57
C ASP A 88 9.35 -4.40 1.21
N THR A 89 9.13 -3.09 0.96
CA THR A 89 9.47 -2.42 -0.30
C THR A 89 10.31 -1.15 -0.08
N PRO A 90 11.51 -1.23 0.52
CA PRO A 90 12.45 -0.10 0.51
C PRO A 90 12.93 0.20 -0.92
N MET A 91 13.02 -0.84 -1.75
CA MET A 91 13.24 -0.79 -3.19
C MET A 91 12.27 -1.75 -3.87
N LEU A 92 11.86 -1.45 -5.10
CA LEU A 92 10.96 -2.32 -5.84
C LEU A 92 11.69 -3.63 -6.23
N GLY A 93 11.02 -4.77 -6.04
CA GLY A 93 11.52 -6.06 -6.49
C GLY A 93 11.71 -6.11 -8.02
N ARG A 94 12.70 -6.87 -8.48
CA ARG A 94 13.01 -7.01 -9.90
C ARG A 94 12.02 -7.95 -10.58
N ARG A 95 11.07 -7.37 -11.33
CA ARG A 95 10.03 -8.12 -12.06
C ARG A 95 10.40 -8.17 -13.53
N GLU A 96 10.94 -9.30 -13.96
CA GLU A 96 11.49 -9.42 -15.32
C GLU A 96 10.47 -9.16 -16.42
N ALA A 97 9.21 -9.59 -16.21
CA ALA A 97 8.13 -9.33 -17.16
C ALA A 97 7.87 -7.83 -17.31
N ASP A 98 7.84 -7.07 -16.22
CA ASP A 98 7.64 -5.62 -16.24
C ASP A 98 8.79 -4.92 -16.99
N ILE A 99 10.03 -5.40 -16.83
CA ILE A 99 11.21 -4.90 -17.54
C ILE A 99 11.13 -5.22 -19.04
N ARG A 100 10.89 -6.49 -19.40
CA ARG A 100 10.77 -6.94 -20.80
C ARG A 100 9.65 -6.21 -21.54
N ASN A 101 8.53 -5.98 -20.86
CA ASN A 101 7.35 -5.34 -21.43
C ASN A 101 7.37 -3.81 -21.31
N LYS A 102 8.42 -3.22 -20.73
CA LYS A 102 8.55 -1.77 -20.48
C LYS A 102 7.31 -1.20 -19.79
N MET A 103 6.85 -1.89 -18.74
CA MET A 103 5.59 -1.59 -18.08
C MET A 103 5.53 -0.15 -17.60
N VAL A 104 4.39 0.49 -17.85
CA VAL A 104 4.10 1.87 -17.48
C VAL A 104 3.16 1.89 -16.29
N ALA A 105 3.52 2.66 -15.25
CA ALA A 105 2.58 2.98 -14.19
C ALA A 105 1.46 3.86 -14.77
N PRO A 106 0.18 3.51 -14.62
CA PRO A 106 -0.90 4.43 -14.93
C PRO A 106 -0.87 5.62 -13.97
N ALA A 107 -1.54 6.69 -14.38
CA ALA A 107 -1.71 7.87 -13.55
C ALA A 107 -2.30 7.49 -12.18
N ASN A 108 -1.67 7.98 -11.11
CA ASN A 108 -2.17 7.81 -9.76
C ASN A 108 -3.07 9.00 -9.41
N ALA A 109 -4.39 8.80 -9.44
CA ALA A 109 -5.36 9.85 -9.16
C ALA A 109 -5.23 10.42 -7.73
N ASN A 110 -4.62 9.68 -6.80
CA ASN A 110 -4.40 10.14 -5.43
C ASN A 110 -3.18 11.06 -5.29
N LEU A 111 -2.29 11.11 -6.27
CA LEU A 111 -1.10 11.97 -6.26
C LEU A 111 -1.23 13.21 -7.17
N GLU A 112 -2.37 13.36 -7.84
CA GLU A 112 -2.68 14.56 -8.62
C GLU A 112 -2.53 15.82 -7.75
N GLY A 113 -1.67 16.75 -8.19
CA GLY A 113 -1.36 17.99 -7.45
C GLY A 113 -0.41 17.83 -6.26
N LEU A 114 0.02 16.60 -5.93
CA LEU A 114 1.00 16.34 -4.85
C LEU A 114 2.41 16.07 -5.37
N MET A 115 2.54 15.69 -6.64
CA MET A 115 3.82 15.44 -7.31
C MET A 115 3.75 15.96 -8.75
N PRO A 116 4.84 16.53 -9.30
CA PRO A 116 4.94 16.79 -10.73
C PRO A 116 4.83 15.46 -11.50
N ILE A 117 3.93 15.40 -12.47
CA ILE A 117 3.69 14.19 -13.30
C ILE A 117 4.80 14.05 -14.37
N ASP A 118 5.55 15.13 -14.64
CA ASP A 118 6.37 15.29 -15.84
C ASP A 118 7.78 14.66 -15.77
N ASP A 119 8.26 14.21 -14.60
CA ASP A 119 9.63 13.66 -14.44
C ASP A 119 9.77 12.16 -14.77
N LEU A 120 8.73 11.54 -15.31
CA LEU A 120 8.77 10.14 -15.75
C LEU A 120 9.44 9.98 -17.13
N ASP A 121 10.65 10.53 -17.28
CA ASP A 121 11.48 10.39 -18.47
C ASP A 121 11.70 8.90 -18.83
N THR A 122 11.65 8.61 -20.13
CA THR A 122 11.10 7.39 -20.74
C THR A 122 12.13 6.47 -21.41
N ALA A 123 13.42 6.74 -21.21
CA ALA A 123 14.47 6.13 -22.03
C ALA A 123 14.84 4.69 -21.66
N ASP A 124 14.90 4.29 -20.38
CA ASP A 124 15.41 2.96 -19.99
C ASP A 124 14.74 2.37 -18.72
N GLY A 125 14.18 1.16 -18.82
CA GLY A 125 13.68 0.34 -17.69
C GLY A 125 12.15 0.27 -17.51
N SER A 126 11.71 -0.46 -16.47
CA SER A 126 10.30 -0.46 -16.05
C SER A 126 9.98 0.88 -15.38
N LYS A 127 8.99 1.62 -15.88
CA LYS A 127 8.64 2.95 -15.33
C LYS A 127 8.17 2.87 -13.86
N LEU A 128 7.69 1.70 -13.44
CA LEU A 128 7.32 1.42 -12.05
C LEU A 128 8.54 1.42 -11.12
N GLU A 129 9.68 0.91 -11.56
CA GLU A 129 10.90 0.84 -10.75
C GLU A 129 11.49 2.23 -10.54
N LYS A 130 11.62 3.01 -11.61
CA LYS A 130 12.09 4.41 -11.55
C LYS A 130 11.18 5.24 -10.65
N TYR A 131 9.87 5.17 -10.86
CA TYR A 131 8.90 5.84 -10.01
C TYR A 131 9.06 5.47 -8.53
N ALA A 132 9.16 4.18 -8.21
CA ALA A 132 9.33 3.75 -6.82
C ALA A 132 10.65 4.28 -6.22
N ARG A 133 11.76 4.20 -6.98
CA ARG A 133 13.08 4.69 -6.56
C ARG A 133 13.09 6.19 -6.29
N ASP A 134 12.41 6.97 -7.12
CA ASP A 134 12.44 8.42 -7.04
C ASP A 134 11.53 8.94 -5.92
N THR A 135 10.42 8.24 -5.65
CA THR A 135 9.36 8.74 -4.77
C THR A 135 9.34 8.10 -3.38
N LEU A 136 9.63 6.80 -3.26
CA LEU A 136 9.57 6.06 -1.99
C LEU A 136 10.87 6.22 -1.21
N ASP A 137 10.77 6.22 0.12
CA ASP A 137 11.93 6.37 0.98
C ASP A 137 12.58 5.01 1.31
N PRO A 138 13.80 4.72 0.83
CA PRO A 138 14.50 3.47 1.15
C PRO A 138 15.08 3.45 2.56
N SER A 139 15.09 4.59 3.27
CA SER A 139 15.65 4.72 4.63
C SER A 139 14.65 4.42 5.75
N LEU A 140 13.46 3.89 5.40
CA LEU A 140 12.40 3.53 6.34
C LEU A 140 12.93 2.68 7.49
N SER A 141 12.58 3.06 8.71
CA SER A 141 12.97 2.41 9.95
C SER A 141 11.81 2.36 10.94
N TRP A 142 12.03 1.76 12.10
CA TRP A 142 11.02 1.72 13.17
C TRP A 142 10.60 3.11 13.68
N LYS A 143 11.46 4.13 13.54
CA LYS A 143 11.13 5.53 13.85
C LYS A 143 10.01 6.08 12.96
N ASP A 144 9.86 5.56 11.76
CA ASP A 144 8.79 5.98 10.84
C ASP A 144 7.43 5.44 11.27
N VAL A 145 7.39 4.35 12.04
CA VAL A 145 6.16 3.87 12.69
C VAL A 145 5.74 4.88 13.78
N GLU A 146 6.68 5.37 14.58
CA GLU A 146 6.44 6.41 15.59
C GLU A 146 5.98 7.73 14.94
N TRP A 147 6.65 8.15 13.87
CA TRP A 147 6.24 9.31 13.09
C TRP A 147 4.82 9.15 12.53
N LEU A 148 4.50 8.00 11.93
CA LEU A 148 3.16 7.76 11.38
C LEU A 148 2.08 7.83 12.48
N LYS A 149 2.36 7.27 13.66
CA LYS A 149 1.47 7.38 14.85
C LYS A 149 1.28 8.82 15.32
N SER A 150 2.26 9.70 15.09
CA SER A 150 2.16 11.11 15.48
C SER A 150 1.22 11.94 14.59
N ILE A 151 0.88 11.43 13.39
CA ILE A 151 0.10 12.17 12.39
C ILE A 151 -1.31 11.60 12.15
N THR A 152 -1.66 10.46 12.75
CA THR A 152 -3.01 9.86 12.65
C THR A 152 -3.41 9.14 13.92
N SER A 153 -4.71 9.11 14.18
CA SER A 153 -5.29 8.31 15.27
C SER A 153 -5.70 6.90 14.82
N LEU A 154 -5.64 6.62 13.51
CA LEU A 154 -6.04 5.33 12.97
C LEU A 154 -5.07 4.22 13.41
N PRO A 155 -5.58 2.99 13.65
CA PRO A 155 -4.74 1.81 13.81
C PRO A 155 -3.77 1.63 12.64
N ILE A 156 -2.49 1.34 12.94
CA ILE A 156 -1.46 1.08 11.92
C ILE A 156 -1.15 -0.42 11.92
N LEU A 157 -1.36 -1.06 10.78
CA LEU A 157 -0.98 -2.45 10.53
C LEU A 157 0.29 -2.48 9.69
N LEU A 158 1.28 -3.30 10.09
CA LEU A 158 2.51 -3.48 9.31
C LEU A 158 2.39 -4.68 8.37
N LYS A 159 2.46 -4.43 7.07
CA LYS A 159 2.44 -5.45 6.01
C LYS A 159 3.84 -5.70 5.47
N GLY A 160 4.28 -6.95 5.48
CA GLY A 160 5.60 -7.33 4.97
C GLY A 160 6.49 -8.08 5.96
N ILE A 161 5.97 -8.40 7.14
CA ILE A 161 6.71 -9.10 8.19
C ILE A 161 6.69 -10.60 7.92
N VAL A 162 7.85 -11.24 7.87
CA VAL A 162 8.00 -12.70 7.67
C VAL A 162 9.00 -13.33 8.64
N THR A 163 9.39 -12.61 9.69
CA THR A 163 10.34 -13.05 10.71
C THR A 163 9.75 -12.81 12.10
N ALA A 164 10.11 -13.67 13.06
CA ALA A 164 9.67 -13.52 14.45
C ALA A 164 10.34 -12.30 15.12
N GLU A 165 11.56 -11.97 14.73
CA GLU A 165 12.35 -10.85 15.21
C GLU A 165 11.65 -9.53 14.90
N ASP A 166 11.22 -9.32 13.66
CA ASP A 166 10.55 -8.07 13.27
C ASP A 166 9.09 -8.06 13.73
N ALA A 167 8.46 -9.21 13.93
CA ALA A 167 7.15 -9.28 14.59
C ALA A 167 7.21 -8.77 16.04
N ARG A 168 8.25 -9.11 16.81
CA ARG A 168 8.47 -8.57 18.16
C ARG A 168 8.69 -7.06 18.14
N LYS A 169 9.55 -6.57 17.25
CA LYS A 169 9.78 -5.13 17.08
C LYS A 169 8.54 -4.36 16.65
N ALA A 170 7.68 -4.96 15.81
CA ALA A 170 6.41 -4.36 15.42
C ALA A 170 5.49 -4.14 16.63
N VAL A 171 5.44 -5.11 17.56
CA VAL A 171 4.70 -4.96 18.81
C VAL A 171 5.32 -3.88 19.70
N GLU A 172 6.65 -3.84 19.83
CA GLU A 172 7.38 -2.83 20.61
C GLU A 172 7.15 -1.41 20.06
N ALA A 173 7.14 -1.24 18.74
CA ALA A 173 6.81 0.03 18.07
C ALA A 173 5.31 0.41 18.21
N GLY A 174 4.50 -0.49 18.75
CA GLY A 174 3.07 -0.31 18.97
C GLY A 174 2.24 -0.34 17.69
N ALA A 175 2.59 -1.23 16.75
CA ALA A 175 1.71 -1.58 15.65
C ALA A 175 0.40 -2.18 16.19
N ALA A 176 -0.73 -1.81 15.59
CA ALA A 176 -2.03 -2.36 15.95
C ALA A 176 -2.28 -3.76 15.37
N GLY A 177 -1.46 -4.18 14.40
CA GLY A 177 -1.51 -5.52 13.82
C GLY A 177 -0.36 -5.77 12.85
N ILE A 178 -0.16 -7.03 12.52
CA ILE A 178 0.85 -7.51 11.58
C ILE A 178 0.13 -8.25 10.45
N ILE A 179 0.55 -8.00 9.21
CA ILE A 179 0.13 -8.76 8.03
C ILE A 179 1.35 -9.52 7.53
N VAL A 180 1.36 -10.84 7.78
CA VAL A 180 2.38 -11.75 7.28
C VAL A 180 2.29 -11.79 5.75
N SER A 181 3.27 -11.21 5.08
CA SER A 181 3.23 -10.98 3.63
C SER A 181 4.64 -10.96 3.07
N ASN A 182 4.87 -11.66 1.96
CA ASN A 182 6.09 -11.55 1.14
C ASN A 182 5.81 -10.73 -0.14
N HIS A 183 4.88 -9.79 -0.05
CA HIS A 183 4.40 -8.99 -1.16
C HIS A 183 3.81 -9.79 -2.35
N GLY A 184 3.28 -10.99 -2.08
CA GLY A 184 2.82 -11.88 -3.15
C GLY A 184 3.97 -12.40 -4.00
N ALA A 185 5.13 -12.65 -3.39
CA ALA A 185 6.37 -13.08 -4.02
C ALA A 185 6.91 -12.12 -5.11
N ARG A 186 6.63 -10.81 -4.98
CA ARG A 186 7.04 -9.77 -5.96
C ARG A 186 8.19 -8.88 -5.51
N GLN A 187 8.75 -9.13 -4.33
CA GLN A 187 9.82 -8.33 -3.72
C GLN A 187 11.14 -9.08 -3.71
N LEU A 188 11.45 -9.83 -2.64
CA LEU A 188 12.64 -10.67 -2.54
C LEU A 188 12.28 -12.11 -2.89
N ASP A 189 12.87 -12.63 -3.97
CA ASP A 189 12.76 -14.06 -4.30
C ASP A 189 13.51 -14.92 -3.26
N TYR A 190 13.11 -16.19 -3.12
CA TYR A 190 13.55 -17.10 -2.04
C TYR A 190 13.13 -16.70 -0.61
N ALA A 191 12.31 -15.66 -0.45
CA ALA A 191 11.62 -15.43 0.81
C ALA A 191 10.67 -16.62 1.14
N PRO A 192 10.45 -16.94 2.42
CA PRO A 192 9.57 -18.04 2.79
C PRO A 192 8.15 -17.85 2.27
N ALA A 193 7.45 -18.96 2.06
CA ALA A 193 6.00 -18.94 1.90
C ALA A 193 5.36 -18.33 3.15
N THR A 194 4.37 -17.46 2.98
CA THR A 194 3.75 -16.74 4.11
C THR A 194 3.08 -17.66 5.12
N ILE A 195 2.61 -18.84 4.69
CA ILE A 195 2.07 -19.84 5.61
C ILE A 195 3.16 -20.47 6.47
N SER A 196 4.33 -20.76 5.90
CA SER A 196 5.47 -21.30 6.66
C SER A 196 6.10 -20.26 7.59
N ALA A 197 5.99 -18.97 7.27
CA ALA A 197 6.41 -17.89 8.16
C ALA A 197 5.39 -17.58 9.27
N LEU A 198 4.16 -18.10 9.16
CA LEU A 198 3.08 -17.89 10.13
C LEU A 198 3.06 -18.96 11.23
N GLU A 199 3.50 -20.19 10.90
CA GLU A 199 3.63 -21.34 11.81
C GLU A 199 4.71 -21.10 12.89
#